data_AF-A0A3C0JIH7-F1
#
_entry.id   AF-A0A3C0JIH7-F1
#
_cell.length_a   1.000
_cell.length_b   1.000
_cell.length_c   1.000
_cell.angle_alpha   90.00
_cell.angle_beta   90.00
_cell.angle_gamma   90.00
#
_symmetry.space_group_name_H-M   'P 1'
#
loop_
_entity.id
_entity.type
_entity.pdbx_description
1 polymer ?
#
loop_
_entity_poly.entity_id
_entity_poly.type
_entity_poly.pdbx_seq_one_letter_code
_entity_poly.pdbx_strand_id
1 'polypeptide(L)'
;QENAAPYLFHVVNEIEKRGIPGELALLPVVESAYRPFAYSHGRAAGLWQFIPSTGKAFGLKQTWWYDGRRDVYASTNAALNYLTKLSKRFNNDWLLALAGYNAGGGSVSSAIKKN
;
A
#
# COMPACT_ATOMS: atom_id res chain seq x y z
N GLN A 1 19.93 11.01 -3.45
CA GLN A 1 18.78 10.11 -3.65
C GLN A 1 19.07 9.26 -4.88
N GLU A 2 19.78 8.13 -4.74
CA GLU A 2 20.14 7.29 -5.92
C GLU A 2 19.55 5.88 -5.88
N ASN A 3 19.03 5.42 -4.73
CA ASN A 3 18.53 4.04 -4.57
C ASN A 3 17.02 3.86 -4.84
N ALA A 4 16.27 4.92 -5.16
CA ALA A 4 14.81 4.87 -5.36
C ALA A 4 14.39 4.60 -6.82
N ALA A 5 15.24 4.94 -7.78
CA ALA A 5 14.94 4.84 -9.22
C ALA A 5 14.45 3.45 -9.69
N PRO A 6 15.07 2.31 -9.30
CA PRO A 6 14.60 1.01 -9.77
C PRO A 6 13.24 0.62 -9.19
N TYR A 7 12.91 1.06 -7.97
CA TYR A 7 11.64 0.71 -7.33
C TYR A 7 10.47 1.52 -7.89
N LEU A 8 10.67 2.80 -8.20
CA LEU A 8 9.64 3.61 -8.84
C LEU A 8 9.23 3.02 -10.19
N PHE A 9 10.20 2.63 -11.02
CA PHE A 9 9.92 1.98 -12.29
C PHE A 9 9.11 0.67 -12.11
N HIS A 10 9.48 -0.16 -11.13
CA HIS A 10 8.71 -1.37 -10.82
C HIS A 10 7.27 -1.06 -10.40
N VAL A 11 7.07 -0.09 -9.51
CA VAL A 11 5.75 0.32 -9.01
C VAL A 11 4.87 0.85 -10.15
N VAL A 12 5.40 1.72 -10.99
CA VAL A 12 4.67 2.28 -12.16
C VAL A 12 4.23 1.16 -13.10
N ASN A 13 5.15 0.26 -13.47
CA ASN A 13 4.80 -0.86 -14.35
C ASN A 13 3.70 -1.76 -13.76
N GLU A 14 3.74 -2.05 -12.45
CA GLU A 14 2.72 -2.87 -11.80
C GLU A 14 1.36 -2.17 -11.71
N ILE A 15 1.36 -0.83 -11.58
CA ILE A 15 0.15 -0.01 -11.61
C ILE A 15 -0.47 -0.01 -13.01
N GLU A 16 0.34 0.23 -14.05
CA GLU A 16 -0.12 0.26 -15.44
C GLU A 16 -0.70 -1.09 -15.87
N LYS A 17 -0.03 -2.20 -15.56
CA LYS A 17 -0.52 -3.57 -15.84
C LYS A 17 -1.89 -3.85 -15.24
N ARG A 18 -2.25 -3.19 -14.14
CA ARG A 18 -3.51 -3.40 -13.41
C ARG A 18 -4.59 -2.39 -13.76
N GLY A 19 -4.29 -1.39 -14.60
CA GLY A 19 -5.20 -0.29 -14.88
C GLY A 19 -5.51 0.56 -13.65
N ILE A 20 -4.57 0.63 -12.70
CA ILE A 20 -4.70 1.48 -11.51
C ILE A 20 -4.29 2.91 -11.90
N PRO A 21 -4.89 3.98 -11.34
CA PRO A 21 -4.47 5.35 -11.63
C PRO A 21 -2.98 5.59 -11.33
N GLY A 22 -2.27 6.19 -12.29
CA GLY A 22 -0.82 6.36 -12.25
C GLY A 22 -0.32 7.17 -11.06
N GLU A 23 -1.11 8.15 -10.60
CA GLU A 23 -0.82 8.97 -9.42
C GLU A 23 -0.65 8.15 -8.13
N LEU A 24 -1.20 6.93 -8.05
CA LEU A 24 -0.99 6.06 -6.89
C LEU A 24 0.45 5.54 -6.78
N ALA A 25 1.28 5.70 -7.81
CA ALA A 25 2.72 5.46 -7.73
C ALA A 25 3.44 6.46 -6.80
N LEU A 26 2.80 7.60 -6.48
CA LEU A 26 3.33 8.58 -5.53
C LEU A 26 3.10 8.17 -4.07
N LEU A 27 2.21 7.21 -3.80
CA LEU A 27 1.87 6.83 -2.42
C LEU A 27 3.11 6.40 -1.61
N PRO A 28 4.03 5.54 -2.11
CA PRO A 28 5.24 5.21 -1.37
C PRO A 28 6.20 6.39 -1.12
N VAL A 29 6.10 7.49 -1.87
CA VAL A 29 6.84 8.73 -1.57
C VAL A 29 6.35 9.30 -0.24
N VAL A 30 5.04 9.41 -0.06
CA VAL A 30 4.41 9.95 1.15
C VAL A 30 4.61 9.01 2.34
N GLU A 31 4.53 7.70 2.12
CA GLU A 31 4.61 6.69 3.18
C GLU A 31 6.04 6.48 3.72
N SER A 32 7.04 6.43 2.82
CA SER A 32 8.39 6.00 3.21
C SER A 32 9.52 6.77 2.53
N ALA A 33 9.22 7.74 1.67
CA ALA A 33 10.17 8.33 0.72
C ALA A 33 10.87 7.25 -0.13
N TYR A 34 10.12 6.22 -0.54
CA TYR A 34 10.62 5.07 -1.30
C TYR A 34 11.73 4.24 -0.59
N ARG A 35 11.70 4.16 0.75
CA ARG A 35 12.70 3.41 1.54
C ARG A 35 12.17 2.02 1.95
N PRO A 36 12.70 0.90 1.40
CA PRO A 36 12.19 -0.45 1.67
C PRO A 36 12.32 -0.92 3.13
N PHE A 37 13.20 -0.29 3.91
CA PHE A 37 13.44 -0.62 5.31
C PHE A 37 12.86 0.43 6.28
N ALA A 38 12.01 1.35 5.79
CA ALA A 38 11.33 2.30 6.64
C ALA A 38 10.52 1.59 7.73
N TYR A 39 10.50 2.18 8.92
CA TYR A 39 9.77 1.66 10.06
C TYR A 39 9.22 2.82 10.88
N SER A 40 7.93 2.78 11.22
CA SER A 40 7.28 3.82 12.00
C SER A 40 7.09 3.42 13.47
N HIS A 41 6.84 4.40 14.33
CA HIS A 41 6.45 4.19 15.72
C HIS A 41 5.16 3.34 15.84
N GLY A 42 4.27 3.43 14.85
CA GLY A 42 3.03 2.62 14.74
C GLY A 42 3.25 1.19 14.24
N ARG A 43 4.50 0.72 14.18
CA ARG A 43 4.91 -0.61 13.68
C ARG A 43 4.66 -0.85 12.19
N ALA A 44 4.34 0.20 11.43
CA ALA A 44 4.26 0.12 9.98
C ALA A 44 5.66 -0.08 9.40
N ALA A 45 5.79 -0.87 8.32
CA ALA A 45 7.08 -1.22 7.77
C ALA A 45 7.11 -1.22 6.24
N GLY A 46 8.29 -0.90 5.74
CA GLY A 46 8.70 -0.94 4.34
C GLY A 46 8.06 0.10 3.44
N LEU A 47 8.16 -0.16 2.14
CA LEU A 47 7.87 0.80 1.08
C LEU A 47 6.44 1.37 1.19
N TRP A 48 5.49 0.49 1.50
CA TRP A 48 4.05 0.76 1.55
C TRP A 48 3.49 0.94 2.98
N GLN A 49 4.38 0.98 3.98
CA GLN A 49 4.03 1.16 5.40
C GLN A 49 2.89 0.24 5.89
N PHE A 50 3.00 -1.06 5.62
CA PHE A 50 2.04 -2.02 6.16
C PHE A 50 2.22 -2.19 7.67
N ILE A 51 1.12 -2.08 8.42
CA ILE A 51 1.07 -2.63 9.79
C ILE A 51 1.07 -4.16 9.76
N PRO A 52 1.51 -4.86 10.83
CA PRO A 52 1.70 -6.31 10.81
C PRO A 52 0.43 -7.10 10.42
N SER A 53 -0.73 -6.72 10.99
CA SER A 53 -2.01 -7.40 10.76
C SER A 53 -2.46 -7.29 9.31
N THR A 54 -2.46 -6.08 8.74
CA THR A 54 -2.82 -5.85 7.34
C THR A 54 -1.84 -6.55 6.41
N GLY A 55 -0.53 -6.48 6.68
CA GLY A 55 0.47 -7.20 5.88
C GLY A 55 0.17 -8.71 5.81
N LYS A 56 -0.11 -9.36 6.96
CA LYS A 56 -0.49 -10.78 6.99
C LYS A 56 -1.79 -11.05 6.22
N ALA A 57 -2.79 -10.20 6.38
CA ALA A 57 -4.08 -10.33 5.68
C ALA A 57 -3.94 -10.27 4.14
N PHE A 58 -2.88 -9.62 3.64
CA PHE A 58 -2.55 -9.54 2.21
C PHE A 58 -1.36 -10.43 1.81
N GLY A 59 -1.07 -11.47 2.61
CA GLY A 59 -0.14 -12.53 2.24
C GLY A 59 1.34 -12.20 2.47
N LEU A 60 1.66 -11.08 3.11
CA LEU A 60 3.03 -10.76 3.48
C LEU A 60 3.47 -11.63 4.65
N LYS A 61 4.32 -12.63 4.34
CA LYS A 61 4.91 -13.52 5.34
C LYS A 61 5.74 -12.69 6.33
N GLN A 62 5.59 -12.99 7.61
CA GLN A 62 6.33 -12.35 8.70
C GLN A 62 6.83 -13.45 9.63
N THR A 63 8.12 -13.77 9.52
CA THR A 63 8.85 -14.72 10.35
C THR A 63 9.93 -13.98 11.14
N TRP A 64 10.71 -14.70 11.95
CA TRP A 64 11.81 -14.10 12.71
C TRP A 64 12.95 -13.58 11.82
N TRP A 65 13.12 -14.13 10.61
CA TRP A 65 14.20 -13.78 9.67
C TRP A 65 13.72 -13.09 8.39
N TYR A 66 12.41 -13.06 8.13
CA TYR A 66 11.83 -12.47 6.93
C TYR A 66 10.60 -11.63 7.26
N ASP A 67 10.60 -10.36 6.86
CA ASP A 67 9.45 -9.46 6.94
C ASP A 67 9.06 -9.00 5.54
N GLY A 68 8.06 -9.67 4.95
CA GLY A 68 7.59 -9.39 3.60
C GLY A 68 7.03 -7.98 3.39
N ARG A 69 6.82 -7.21 4.46
CA ARG A 69 6.49 -5.78 4.37
C ARG A 69 7.65 -4.94 3.83
N ARG A 70 8.88 -5.43 3.99
CA ARG A 70 10.13 -4.81 3.52
C ARG A 70 10.59 -5.33 2.15
N ASP A 71 10.01 -6.43 1.68
CA ASP A 71 10.22 -6.93 0.32
C ASP A 71 9.44 -6.06 -0.66
N VAL A 72 10.15 -5.35 -1.54
CA VAL A 72 9.54 -4.39 -2.47
C VAL A 72 8.52 -5.04 -3.40
N TYR A 73 8.82 -6.23 -3.93
CA TYR A 73 7.95 -6.90 -4.90
C TYR A 73 6.71 -7.46 -4.20
N ALA A 74 6.90 -8.16 -3.09
CA ALA A 74 5.80 -8.73 -2.33
C ALA A 74 4.88 -7.65 -1.76
N SER A 75 5.45 -6.61 -1.14
CA SER A 75 4.70 -5.48 -0.58
C SER A 75 3.99 -4.65 -1.64
N THR A 76 4.58 -4.44 -2.83
CA THR A 76 3.91 -3.77 -3.95
C THR A 76 2.70 -4.56 -4.43
N ASN A 77 2.86 -5.86 -4.65
CA ASN A 77 1.71 -6.69 -5.03
C ASN A 77 0.60 -6.66 -3.97
N ALA A 78 0.95 -6.76 -2.69
CA ALA A 78 0.00 -6.67 -1.58
C ALA A 78 -0.71 -5.31 -1.50
N ALA A 79 0.02 -4.21 -1.63
CA ALA A 79 -0.53 -2.85 -1.60
C ALA A 79 -1.51 -2.62 -2.74
N LEU A 80 -1.14 -2.99 -3.97
CA LEU A 80 -2.01 -2.83 -5.14
C LEU A 80 -3.24 -3.74 -5.06
N ASN A 81 -3.12 -4.95 -4.50
CA ASN A 81 -4.27 -5.80 -4.21
C ASN A 81 -5.20 -5.17 -3.17
N TYR A 82 -4.65 -4.54 -2.12
CA TYR A 82 -5.44 -3.88 -1.10
C TYR A 82 -6.17 -2.65 -1.65
N LEU A 83 -5.46 -1.78 -2.37
CA LEU A 83 -6.04 -0.61 -3.03
C LEU A 83 -7.14 -1.00 -4.02
N THR A 84 -6.92 -2.05 -4.83
CA THR A 84 -7.94 -2.56 -5.75
C THR A 84 -9.17 -3.07 -5.01
N LYS A 85 -8.99 -3.79 -3.89
CA LYS A 85 -10.10 -4.26 -3.05
C LYS A 85 -10.89 -3.10 -2.45
N LEU A 86 -10.21 -2.05 -2.00
CA LEU A 86 -10.85 -0.85 -1.47
C LEU A 86 -11.59 -0.08 -2.57
N SER A 87 -10.96 0.12 -3.73
CA SER A 87 -11.59 0.77 -4.89
C SER A 87 -12.87 0.04 -5.28
N LYS A 88 -12.83 -1.29 -5.44
CA LYS A 88 -14.03 -2.10 -5.71
C LYS A 88 -15.12 -1.95 -4.62
N ARG A 89 -14.72 -1.87 -3.36
CA ARG A 89 -15.65 -1.65 -2.23
C ARG A 89 -16.34 -0.29 -2.33
N PHE A 90 -15.68 0.71 -2.88
CA PHE A 90 -16.19 2.07 -3.02
C PHE A 90 -16.58 2.39 -4.47
N ASN A 91 -17.14 1.41 -5.21
CA ASN A 91 -17.66 1.59 -6.57
C ASN A 91 -16.63 2.15 -7.57
N ASN A 92 -15.39 1.66 -7.48
CA ASN A 92 -14.23 2.10 -8.26
C ASN A 92 -13.77 3.54 -7.97
N ASP A 93 -14.16 4.11 -6.82
CA ASP A 93 -13.64 5.39 -6.34
C ASP A 93 -12.26 5.21 -5.69
N TRP A 94 -11.23 5.66 -6.39
CA TRP A 94 -9.85 5.58 -5.94
C TRP A 94 -9.50 6.59 -4.84
N LEU A 95 -10.22 7.71 -4.71
CA LEU A 95 -10.03 8.66 -3.63
C LEU A 95 -10.53 8.06 -2.31
N LEU A 96 -11.70 7.44 -2.33
CA LEU A 96 -12.22 6.68 -1.19
C LEU A 96 -11.36 5.44 -0.90
N ALA A 97 -10.78 4.82 -1.92
CA ALA A 97 -9.82 3.74 -1.73
C ALA A 97 -8.58 4.22 -0.98
N LEU A 98 -8.01 5.37 -1.37
CA LEU A 98 -6.87 5.96 -0.71
C LEU A 98 -7.19 6.37 0.74
N ALA A 99 -8.36 6.97 0.98
CA ALA A 99 -8.83 7.25 2.33
C ALA A 99 -8.96 5.95 3.16
N GLY A 100 -9.48 4.88 2.55
CA GLY A 100 -9.63 3.58 3.19
C GLY A 100 -8.31 2.87 3.46
N TYR A 101 -7.28 3.12 2.65
CA TYR A 101 -5.94 2.59 2.86
C TYR A 101 -5.32 3.20 4.12
N ASN A 102 -5.46 4.52 4.28
CA ASN A 102 -4.92 5.28 5.42
C ASN A 102 -5.72 5.09 6.71
N ALA A 103 -7.05 5.23 6.66
CA ALA A 103 -7.92 5.26 7.85
C ALA A 103 -8.62 3.91 8.15
N GLY A 104 -8.46 2.94 7.25
CA GLY A 104 -9.21 1.68 7.26
C GLY A 104 -10.55 1.78 6.52
N GLY A 105 -10.80 0.83 5.61
CA GLY A 105 -12.03 0.84 4.78
C GLY A 105 -13.34 0.74 5.56
N GLY A 106 -13.31 0.16 6.76
CA GLY A 106 -14.46 0.15 7.68
C GLY A 106 -14.81 1.55 8.18
N SER A 107 -13.80 2.31 8.62
CA SER A 107 -13.95 3.69 9.08
C SER A 107 -14.54 4.58 8.00
N VAL A 108 -14.01 4.48 6.77
CA VAL A 108 -14.53 5.24 5.62
C VAL A 108 -15.97 4.85 5.27
N SER A 109 -16.29 3.55 5.28
CA SER A 109 -17.68 3.11 5.05
C SER A 109 -18.65 3.66 6.09
N SER A 110 -18.24 3.68 7.36
CA SER A 110 -19.04 4.25 8.44
C SER A 110 -19.22 5.76 8.31
N ALA A 111 -18.20 6.47 7.83
CA ALA A 111 -18.28 7.91 7.56
C ALA A 111 -19.25 8.21 6.39
N ILE A 112 -19.15 7.47 5.28
CA ILE A 112 -20.05 7.62 4.13
C ILE A 112 -21.51 7.39 4.52
N LYS A 113 -21.80 6.36 5.34
CA LYS A 113 -23.17 6.05 5.78
C LYS A 113 -23.79 7.10 6.70
N LYS A 114 -22.99 7.94 7.35
CA LYS A 114 -23.46 8.98 8.26
C LYS A 114 -23.77 10.30 7.55
N ASN A 115 -23.29 10.47 6.32
CA ASN A 115 -23.55 11.63 5.46
C ASN A 115 -24.77 11.36 4.59
#